data_AF-A0A1E7IZZ9-F1
#
_entry.id   AF-A0A1E7IZZ9-F1
#
_cell.length_a   1.000
_cell.length_b   1.000
_cell.length_c   1.000
_cell.angle_alpha   90.00
_cell.angle_beta   90.00
_cell.angle_gamma   90.00
#
_symmetry.space_group_name_H-M   'P 1'
#
loop_
_entity.id
_entity.type
_entity.pdbx_description
1 polymer ?
#
loop_
_entity_poly.entity_id
_entity_poly.type
_entity_poly.pdbx_seq_one_letter_code
_entity_poly.pdbx_strand_id
1 'polypeptide(L)'
;MKNPNRQTVIELTDLPNIGKAMARDLHTVNILHPQDLIGKNAYYLHNELCRVTGKQHDPCVIDVFLAGIDFMEGGDPVPWWKFTAERKKHLSRNHKE
;
A
#
# COMPACT_ATOMS: atom_id res chain seq x y z
N MET A 1 9.08 7.01 -14.07
CA MET A 1 8.29 7.08 -12.83
C MET A 1 8.22 8.54 -12.40
N LYS A 2 7.09 9.03 -11.87
CA LYS A 2 7.05 10.36 -11.26
C LYS A 2 8.10 10.40 -10.14
N ASN A 3 8.73 11.56 -9.91
CA ASN A 3 9.58 11.79 -8.74
C ASN A 3 8.81 12.69 -7.75
N PRO A 4 7.78 12.16 -7.07
CA PRO A 4 6.92 12.96 -6.20
C PRO A 4 7.71 13.45 -4.99
N ASN A 5 7.46 14.69 -4.59
CA ASN A 5 7.94 15.20 -3.31
C ASN A 5 6.90 14.88 -2.23
N ARG A 6 7.27 14.07 -1.24
CA ARG A 6 6.39 13.65 -0.13
C ARG A 6 5.81 14.82 0.68
N GLN A 7 6.44 16.00 0.66
CA GLN A 7 5.93 17.20 1.33
C GLN A 7 4.83 17.89 0.52
N THR A 8 4.69 17.60 -0.77
CA THR A 8 3.78 18.29 -1.68
C THR A 8 2.73 17.38 -2.32
N VAL A 9 2.71 16.08 -1.98
CA VAL A 9 1.65 15.17 -2.42
C VAL A 9 0.37 15.48 -1.66
N ILE A 10 -0.72 15.70 -2.41
CA ILE A 10 -2.03 16.08 -1.85
C ILE A 10 -3.01 14.93 -2.08
N GLU A 11 -2.97 14.30 -3.25
CA GLU A 11 -3.84 13.19 -3.60
C GLU A 11 -3.10 11.84 -3.54
N LEU A 12 -3.83 10.77 -3.24
CA LEU A 12 -3.26 9.42 -3.29
C LEU A 12 -2.69 9.07 -4.67
N THR A 13 -3.26 9.59 -5.76
CA THR A 13 -2.77 9.36 -7.12
C THR A 13 -1.48 10.12 -7.47
N ASP A 14 -1.00 10.97 -6.57
CA ASP A 14 0.32 11.59 -6.69
C ASP A 14 1.44 10.68 -6.18
N LEU A 15 1.09 9.67 -5.37
CA LEU A 15 2.04 8.72 -4.81
C LEU A 15 2.62 7.78 -5.88
N PRO A 16 3.87 7.31 -5.69
CA PRO A 16 4.43 6.30 -6.56
C PRO A 16 3.59 5.02 -6.46
N ASN A 17 3.45 4.30 -7.59
CA ASN A 17 2.71 3.04 -7.70
C ASN A 17 1.17 3.13 -7.53
N ILE A 18 0.61 4.29 -7.16
CA ILE A 18 -0.82 4.44 -6.88
C ILE A 18 -1.53 5.12 -8.06
N GLY A 19 -2.28 4.33 -8.82
CA GLY A 19 -3.23 4.81 -9.81
C GLY A 19 -4.65 4.94 -9.27
N LYS A 20 -5.60 5.39 -10.10
CA LYS A 20 -7.01 5.61 -9.71
C LYS A 20 -7.66 4.39 -9.06
N ALA A 21 -7.35 3.17 -9.51
CA ALA A 21 -7.88 1.94 -8.91
C ALA A 21 -7.39 1.79 -7.46
N MET A 22 -6.07 1.87 -7.26
CA MET A 22 -5.48 1.72 -5.94
C MET A 22 -5.88 2.84 -4.97
N ALA A 23 -6.08 4.07 -5.45
CA ALA A 23 -6.63 5.15 -4.64
C ALA A 23 -8.06 4.85 -4.16
N ARG A 24 -8.90 4.22 -4.99
CA ARG A 24 -10.25 3.77 -4.59
C ARG A 24 -10.18 2.65 -3.56
N ASP A 25 -9.25 1.72 -3.71
CA ASP A 25 -9.03 0.65 -2.73
C ASP A 25 -8.62 1.24 -1.37
N LEU A 26 -7.70 2.21 -1.35
CA LEU A 26 -7.31 2.93 -0.13
C LEU A 26 -8.47 3.71 0.50
N HIS A 27 -9.28 4.40 -0.30
CA HIS A 27 -10.49 5.06 0.20
C HIS A 27 -11.47 4.06 0.83
N THR A 28 -11.59 2.85 0.28
CA THR A 28 -12.46 1.79 0.79
C THR A 28 -12.08 1.36 2.21
N VAL A 29 -10.80 1.47 2.56
CA VAL A 29 -10.27 1.17 3.90
C VAL A 29 -9.96 2.44 4.71
N ASN A 30 -10.65 3.54 4.40
CA ASN A 30 -10.61 4.82 5.12
C ASN A 30 -9.21 5.48 5.18
N ILE A 31 -8.41 5.29 4.12
CA ILE A 31 -7.21 6.09 3.84
C ILE A 31 -7.61 7.12 2.80
N LEU A 32 -7.73 8.39 3.18
CA LEU A 32 -8.25 9.46 2.30
C LEU A 32 -7.13 10.34 1.75
N HIS A 33 -6.06 10.49 2.52
CA HIS A 33 -4.92 11.33 2.18
C HIS A 33 -3.61 10.55 2.27
N PRO A 34 -2.56 10.95 1.52
CA PRO A 34 -1.23 10.33 1.62
C PRO A 34 -0.71 10.21 3.06
N GLN A 35 -0.94 11.22 3.90
CA GLN A 35 -0.48 11.27 5.29
C GLN A 35 -1.13 10.19 6.16
N ASP A 36 -2.33 9.71 5.81
CA ASP A 36 -3.01 8.64 6.54
C ASP A 36 -2.27 7.30 6.44
N LEU A 37 -1.35 7.14 5.49
CA LEU A 37 -0.53 5.93 5.34
C LEU A 37 0.57 5.81 6.40
N ILE A 38 0.98 6.92 7.02
CA ILE A 38 2.08 6.92 7.99
C ILE A 38 1.69 6.06 9.21
N GLY A 39 2.55 5.10 9.57
CA GLY A 39 2.32 4.19 10.68
C GLY A 39 1.25 3.12 10.42
N LYS A 40 0.74 2.99 9.18
CA LYS A 40 -0.20 1.92 8.83
C LYS A 40 0.53 0.61 8.57
N ASN A 41 -0.17 -0.49 8.79
CA ASN A 41 0.30 -1.82 8.45
C ASN A 41 -0.34 -2.28 7.14
N ALA A 42 0.48 -2.50 6.10
CA ALA A 42 0.02 -2.90 4.77
C ALA A 42 -0.80 -4.20 4.76
N TYR A 43 -0.43 -5.18 5.60
CA TYR A 43 -1.13 -6.47 5.69
C TYR A 43 -2.50 -6.31 6.34
N TYR A 44 -2.61 -5.47 7.38
CA TYR A 44 -3.90 -5.12 7.96
C TYR A 44 -4.80 -4.39 6.97
N LEU A 45 -4.27 -3.40 6.24
CA LEU A 45 -5.03 -2.68 5.22
C LEU A 45 -5.54 -3.62 4.12
N HIS A 46 -4.72 -4.57 3.67
CA HIS A 46 -5.15 -5.56 2.68
C HIS A 46 -6.22 -6.51 3.21
N ASN A 47 -6.07 -6.99 4.44
CA ASN A 47 -7.09 -7.82 5.10
C ASN A 47 -8.40 -7.06 5.24
N GLU A 48 -8.35 -5.80 5.66
CA GLU A 48 -9.53 -4.94 5.78
C GLU A 48 -10.18 -4.66 4.43
N LEU A 49 -9.38 -4.44 3.38
CA LEU A 49 -9.89 -4.27 2.02
C LEU A 49 -10.65 -5.53 1.57
N CYS A 50 -10.09 -6.71 1.81
CA CYS A 50 -10.77 -7.97 1.50
C CYS A 50 -12.07 -8.13 2.29
N ARG A 51 -12.04 -7.80 3.58
CA ARG A 51 -13.20 -7.88 4.47
C ARG A 51 -14.33 -6.93 4.05
N VAL A 52 -14.02 -5.67 3.80
CA VAL A 52 -15.02 -4.63 3.45
C VAL A 52 -15.62 -4.88 2.06
N THR A 53 -14.81 -5.31 1.10
CA THR A 53 -15.29 -5.57 -0.27
C THR A 53 -15.92 -6.96 -0.45
N GLY A 54 -15.71 -7.88 0.50
CA GLY A 54 -16.11 -9.28 0.38
C GLY A 54 -15.36 -10.04 -0.72
N LYS A 55 -14.23 -9.52 -1.21
CA LYS A 55 -13.44 -10.08 -2.31
C LYS A 55 -12.04 -10.44 -1.83
N GLN A 56 -11.53 -11.56 -2.33
CA GLN A 56 -10.12 -11.89 -2.17
C GLN A 56 -9.30 -11.06 -3.16
N HIS A 57 -8.72 -9.95 -2.72
CA HIS A 57 -7.83 -9.14 -3.56
C HIS A 57 -6.48 -9.81 -3.73
N ASP A 58 -5.86 -9.61 -4.90
CA ASP A 58 -4.54 -10.15 -5.19
C ASP A 58 -3.51 -9.72 -4.13
N PRO A 59 -2.65 -10.62 -3.64
CA PRO A 59 -1.66 -10.27 -2.63
C PRO A 59 -0.64 -9.21 -3.07
N CYS A 60 -0.46 -8.96 -4.37
CA CYS A 60 0.42 -7.90 -4.86
C CYS A 60 -0.05 -6.49 -4.44
N VAL A 61 -1.32 -6.33 -4.04
CA VAL A 61 -1.83 -5.09 -3.45
C VAL A 61 -1.06 -4.72 -2.17
N ILE A 62 -0.65 -5.72 -1.37
CA ILE A 62 0.19 -5.50 -0.18
C ILE A 62 1.52 -4.87 -0.57
N ASP A 63 2.13 -5.31 -1.68
CA ASP A 63 3.41 -4.76 -2.14
C ASP A 63 3.27 -3.28 -2.53
N VAL A 64 2.12 -2.89 -3.10
CA VAL A 64 1.81 -1.48 -3.42
C VAL A 64 1.58 -0.66 -2.15
N PHE A 65 0.85 -1.21 -1.17
CA PHE A 65 0.66 -0.55 0.13
C PHE A 65 1.97 -0.37 0.88
N LEU A 66 2.83 -1.39 0.93
CA LEU A 66 4.17 -1.30 1.53
C LEU A 66 4.99 -0.17 0.88
N ALA A 67 5.01 -0.09 -0.45
CA ALA A 67 5.72 0.97 -1.15
C ALA A 67 5.16 2.38 -0.89
N GLY A 68 3.83 2.51 -0.78
CA GLY A 68 3.18 3.78 -0.46
C GLY A 68 3.48 4.23 0.98
N ILE A 69 3.42 3.31 1.93
CA ILE A 69 3.73 3.55 3.34
C ILE A 69 5.21 3.93 3.51
N ASP A 70 6.13 3.12 2.99
CA ASP A 70 7.58 3.38 3.07
C ASP A 70 7.94 4.76 2.51
N PHE A 71 7.39 5.12 1.34
CA PHE A 71 7.60 6.45 0.76
C PHE A 71 7.12 7.60 1.66
N MET A 72 5.94 7.45 2.27
CA MET A 72 5.38 8.46 3.18
C MET A 72 6.13 8.52 4.53
N GLU A 73 6.73 7.41 4.96
CA GLU A 73 7.55 7.32 6.17
C GLU A 73 9.00 7.80 5.97
N GLY A 74 9.41 8.07 4.73
CA GLY A 74 10.69 8.71 4.44
C GLY A 74 11.57 7.99 3.43
N GLY A 75 11.13 6.83 2.93
CA GLY A 75 11.81 6.04 1.90
C GLY A 75 11.79 6.67 0.51
N ASP A 76 12.68 6.19 -0.36
CA ASP A 76 12.77 6.63 -1.75
C ASP A 76 11.57 6.11 -2.57
N PRO A 77 11.17 6.81 -3.65
CA PRO A 77 10.13 6.32 -4.55
C PRO A 77 10.65 5.11 -5.33
N VAL A 78 10.37 3.91 -4.82
CA VAL A 78 10.78 2.64 -5.43
C VAL A 78 9.60 1.93 -6.12
N PRO A 79 9.88 1.05 -7.10
CA PRO A 79 8.83 0.20 -7.66
C PRO A 79 8.27 -0.75 -6.62
N TRP A 80 6.94 -0.93 -6.60
CA TRP A 80 6.26 -1.77 -5.60
C TRP A 80 6.81 -3.20 -5.51
N TRP A 81 7.27 -3.78 -6.63
CA TRP A 81 7.76 -5.16 -6.65
C TRP A 81 9.04 -5.38 -5.84
N LYS A 82 9.75 -4.33 -5.38
CA LYS A 82 10.84 -4.47 -4.40
C LYS A 82 10.38 -5.16 -3.11
N PHE A 83 9.12 -4.99 -2.72
CA PHE A 83 8.54 -5.56 -1.50
C PHE A 83 8.02 -7.00 -1.67
N THR A 84 8.04 -7.55 -2.89
CA THR A 84 7.55 -8.91 -3.19
C THR A 84 8.17 -9.99 -2.30
N ALA A 85 9.49 -9.92 -2.10
CA ALA A 85 10.21 -10.90 -1.30
C ALA A 85 9.81 -10.84 0.18
N GLU A 86 9.64 -9.62 0.72
CA GLU A 86 9.17 -9.38 2.07
C GLU A 86 7.77 -9.94 2.29
N ARG A 87 6.81 -9.60 1.42
CA ARG A 87 5.45 -10.16 1.49
C ARG A 87 5.43 -11.67 1.43
N LYS A 88 6.14 -12.29 0.49
CA LYS A 88 6.19 -13.76 0.38
C LYS A 88 6.72 -14.40 1.66
N LYS A 89 7.74 -13.79 2.29
CA LYS A 89 8.28 -14.25 3.57
C LYS A 89 7.28 -14.08 4.71
N HIS A 90 6.56 -12.96 4.76
CA HIS A 90 5.54 -12.71 5.80
C HIS A 90 4.36 -13.70 5.68
N LEU A 91 3.79 -13.85 4.48
CA LEU A 91 2.64 -14.72 4.25
C LEU A 91 2.98 -16.20 4.45
N SER A 92 4.18 -16.66 4.07
CA SER A 92 4.57 -18.06 4.29
C SER A 92 4.80 -18.42 5.76
N ARG A 93 5.08 -17.42 6.62
CA ARG A 93 5.16 -17.61 8.07
C ARG A 93 3.78 -17.76 8.71
N ASN A 94 2.82 -16.93 8.29
CA ASN A 94 1.47 -16.96 8.84
C ASN A 94 0.61 -18.14 8.31
N HIS A 95 1.07 -18.90 7.31
CA HIS A 95 0.42 -20.14 6.85
C HIS A 95 0.88 -21.39 7.63
N LYS A 96 1.80 -21.26 8.60
CA LYS A 96 2.38 -22.38 9.35
C LYS A 96 1.87 -22.51 10.79
N GLU A 97 0.80 -21.81 11.14
CA GLU A 97 0.12 -21.89 12.45
C GLU A 97 -1.26 -22.52 12.33
#